data_AF-A0A939VTJ9-F1
#
_entry.id   AF-A0A939VTJ9-F1
#
_cell.length_a   1.000
_cell.length_b   1.000
_cell.length_c   1.000
_cell.angle_alpha   90.00
_cell.angle_beta   90.00
_cell.angle_gamma   90.00
#
_symmetry.space_group_name_H-M   'P 1'
#
loop_
_entity.id
_entity.type
_entity.pdbx_description
1 polymer ?
#
loop_
_entity_poly.entity_id
_entity_poly.type
_entity_poly.pdbx_seq_one_letter_code
_entity_poly.pdbx_strand_id
1 'polypeptide(L)'
;MKQTPETIILLNFVCEDIQKAARLVRDHGIYTMVMPYTTPVERVMQEKPVGLIVCADQGVPARESDLNRFKALGLPLLELEITKENLSAQAEKAIAFCKEKCGCHGLWKLENFIDEAVADIRAQVGDQQVVLGLSG
;
A
#
# COMPACT_ATOMS: atom_id res chain seq x y z
N MET A 1 -13.32 1.45 -18.77
CA MET A 1 -11.84 1.37 -18.70
C MET A 1 -11.49 0.83 -17.33
N LYS A 2 -10.58 -0.14 -17.23
CA LYS A 2 -10.07 -0.63 -15.92
C LYS A 2 -9.52 0.59 -15.17
N GLN A 3 -10.14 0.99 -14.06
CA GLN A 3 -9.61 2.08 -13.24
C GLN A 3 -8.61 1.44 -12.29
N THR A 4 -7.38 1.24 -12.77
CA THR A 4 -6.29 0.81 -11.89
C THR A 4 -6.11 1.90 -10.82
N PRO A 5 -6.29 1.58 -9.54
CA PRO A 5 -6.23 2.60 -8.51
C PRO A 5 -4.81 3.13 -8.38
N GLU A 6 -4.73 4.40 -7.99
CA GLU A 6 -3.49 5.05 -7.57
C GLU A 6 -2.94 4.28 -6.37
N THR A 7 -1.88 3.50 -6.59
CA THR A 7 -1.38 2.54 -5.61
C THR A 7 -0.29 3.18 -4.75
N ILE A 8 -0.48 3.18 -3.44
CA ILE A 8 0.54 3.56 -2.45
C ILE A 8 1.10 2.30 -1.80
N ILE A 9 2.42 2.15 -1.82
CA ILE A 9 3.08 1.01 -1.14
C ILE A 9 3.63 1.48 0.20
N LEU A 10 3.20 0.81 1.27
CA LEU A 10 3.77 0.92 2.60
C LEU A 10 4.87 -0.13 2.75
N LEU A 11 6.11 0.32 2.85
CA LEU A 11 7.28 -0.52 3.10
C LEU A 11 7.46 -0.70 4.60
N ASN A 12 7.32 -1.93 5.07
CA ASN A 12 7.47 -2.30 6.47
C ASN A 12 8.95 -2.40 6.83
N PHE A 13 9.49 -1.38 7.49
CA PHE A 13 10.83 -1.33 8.08
C PHE A 13 10.77 -1.68 9.57
N VAL A 14 10.09 -2.77 9.93
CA VAL A 14 9.83 -3.20 11.31
C VAL A 14 8.88 -2.22 12.02
N CYS A 15 7.61 -2.29 11.64
CA CYS A 15 6.52 -1.53 12.24
C CYS A 15 5.35 -2.45 12.64
N GLU A 16 5.01 -2.48 13.94
CA GLU A 16 3.93 -3.30 14.49
C GLU A 16 2.55 -2.87 13.94
N ASP A 17 2.30 -1.55 13.91
CA ASP A 17 0.98 -0.99 13.61
C ASP A 17 0.79 -0.59 12.14
N ILE A 18 1.69 -1.00 11.24
CA ILE A 18 1.63 -0.64 9.81
C ILE A 18 0.31 -1.02 9.13
N GLN A 19 -0.29 -2.15 9.50
CA GLN A 19 -1.58 -2.57 8.94
C GLN A 19 -2.73 -1.67 9.40
N LYS A 20 -2.65 -1.14 10.63
CA LYS A 20 -3.63 -0.17 11.12
C LYS A 20 -3.46 1.17 10.42
N ALA A 21 -2.21 1.62 10.20
CA ALA A 21 -1.93 2.81 9.39
C ALA A 21 -2.47 2.64 7.95
N ALA A 22 -2.20 1.50 7.31
CA ALA A 22 -2.71 1.17 5.98
C ALA A 22 -4.24 1.24 5.93
N ARG A 23 -4.92 0.72 6.95
CA ARG A 23 -6.39 0.77 7.07
C ARG A 23 -6.89 2.20 7.16
N LEU A 24 -6.31 3.04 8.02
CA LEU A 24 -6.70 4.45 8.16
C LEU A 24 -6.56 5.23 6.85
N VAL A 25 -5.51 4.93 6.06
CA VAL A 25 -5.33 5.51 4.72
C VAL A 25 -6.41 5.01 3.74
N ARG A 26 -6.75 3.72 3.78
CA ARG A 26 -7.81 3.13 2.93
C ARG A 26 -9.20 3.65 3.26
N ASP A 27 -9.48 3.98 4.52
CA ASP A 27 -10.75 4.59 4.94
C ASP A 27 -10.98 5.97 4.26
N HIS A 28 -9.93 6.55 3.65
CA HIS A 28 -9.98 7.77 2.84
C HIS A 28 -9.98 7.52 1.32
N GLY A 29 -10.28 6.29 0.88
CA GLY A 29 -10.41 5.93 -0.53
C GLY A 29 -9.09 5.86 -1.29
N ILE A 30 -7.97 5.65 -0.58
CA ILE A 30 -6.64 5.49 -1.17
C ILE A 30 -6.27 4.01 -1.13
N TYR A 31 -5.96 3.42 -2.29
CA TYR A 31 -5.54 2.03 -2.35
C TYR A 31 -4.11 1.88 -1.82
N THR A 32 -3.91 0.91 -0.92
CA THR A 32 -2.60 0.67 -0.31
C THR A 32 -2.22 -0.80 -0.27
N MET A 33 -0.94 -1.07 -0.51
CA MET A 33 -0.33 -2.39 -0.34
C MET A 33 0.78 -2.32 0.70
N VAL A 34 0.86 -3.34 1.56
CA VAL A 34 1.95 -3.45 2.54
C VAL A 34 2.95 -4.48 2.04
N MET A 35 4.23 -4.10 1.97
CA MET A 35 5.32 -4.98 1.54
C MET A 35 6.49 -4.92 2.54
N PRO A 36 7.22 -6.02 2.77
CA PRO A 36 8.47 -5.99 3.53
C PRO A 36 9.52 -5.05 2.89
N TYR A 37 10.35 -4.39 3.70
CA TYR A 37 11.48 -3.59 3.18
C TYR A 37 12.48 -4.42 2.34
N THR A 38 12.48 -5.74 2.52
CA THR A 38 13.31 -6.69 1.78
C THR A 38 12.79 -7.00 0.37
N THR A 39 11.58 -6.57 0.02
CA THR A 39 11.01 -6.81 -1.31
C THR A 39 11.87 -6.13 -2.39
N PRO A 40 12.26 -6.86 -3.46
CA PRO A 40 13.02 -6.28 -4.57
C PRO A 40 12.27 -5.13 -5.24
N VAL A 41 13.00 -4.11 -5.69
CA VAL A 41 12.38 -2.92 -6.31
C VAL A 41 11.60 -3.25 -7.57
N GLU A 42 12.04 -4.26 -8.32
CA GLU A 42 11.38 -4.73 -9.54
C GLU A 42 9.98 -5.22 -9.20
N ARG A 43 9.81 -5.94 -8.09
CA ARG A 43 8.51 -6.42 -7.61
C ARG A 43 7.63 -5.28 -7.11
N VAL A 44 8.21 -4.31 -6.40
CA VAL A 44 7.50 -3.09 -5.96
C VAL A 44 6.97 -2.32 -7.18
N MET A 45 7.79 -2.16 -8.21
CA MET A 45 7.43 -1.42 -9.44
C MET A 45 6.41 -2.15 -10.34
N GLN A 46 6.25 -3.47 -10.21
CA GLN A 46 5.19 -4.21 -10.93
C GLN A 46 3.78 -3.73 -10.56
N GLU A 47 3.60 -3.23 -9.33
CA GLU A 47 2.33 -2.65 -8.89
C GLU A 47 2.11 -1.22 -9.40
N LYS A 48 3.12 -0.65 -10.10
CA LYS A 48 3.10 0.72 -10.63
C LYS A 48 2.69 1.75 -9.56
N PRO A 49 3.38 1.79 -8.41
CA PRO A 49 3.04 2.69 -7.33
C PRO A 49 3.20 4.15 -7.75
N VAL A 50 2.29 5.00 -7.27
CA VAL A 50 2.38 6.46 -7.44
C VAL A 50 3.16 7.12 -6.30
N GLY A 51 3.41 6.38 -5.22
CA GLY A 51 4.20 6.85 -4.08
C GLY A 51 4.51 5.73 -3.08
N LEU A 52 5.54 5.97 -2.27
CA LEU A 52 6.04 5.04 -1.26
C LEU A 52 5.94 5.67 0.13
N ILE A 53 5.56 4.87 1.11
CA ILE A 53 5.58 5.26 2.52
C ILE A 53 6.43 4.24 3.26
N VAL A 54 7.51 4.69 3.90
CA VAL A 54 8.35 3.87 4.74
C VAL A 54 7.83 3.97 6.17
N CYS A 55 7.50 2.83 6.78
CA CYS A 55 6.99 2.77 8.16
C CYS A 55 7.95 1.96 9.03
N ALA A 56 8.43 2.57 10.10
CA ALA A 56 9.23 1.91 11.13
C ALA A 56 8.67 2.28 12.52
N ASP A 57 8.86 1.41 13.50
CA ASP A 57 8.58 1.78 14.89
C ASP A 57 9.67 2.72 15.44
N GLN A 58 9.31 3.54 16.42
CA GLN A 58 10.26 4.43 17.08
C GLN A 58 11.45 3.65 17.66
N GLY A 59 12.67 4.11 17.38
CA GLY A 59 13.90 3.49 17.88
C GLY A 59 14.43 2.31 17.05
N VAL A 60 13.74 1.92 15.98
CA VAL A 60 14.30 0.99 15.00
C VAL A 60 15.48 1.67 14.28
N PRO A 61 16.68 1.05 14.23
CA PRO A 61 17.83 1.63 13.55
C PRO A 61 17.57 1.91 12.08
N ALA A 62 18.02 3.08 11.61
CA ALA A 62 17.90 3.47 10.22
C ALA A 62 18.63 2.46 9.31
N ARG A 63 17.89 1.92 8.32
CA ARG A 63 18.42 1.02 7.29
C ARG A 63 18.73 1.81 6.02
N GLU A 64 19.73 2.68 6.10
CA GLU A 64 20.03 3.66 5.04
C GLU A 64 20.23 3.02 3.67
N SER A 65 20.95 1.89 3.59
CA SER A 65 21.17 1.19 2.30
C SER A 65 19.86 0.71 1.66
N ASP A 66 18.96 0.12 2.45
CA ASP A 66 17.66 -0.35 1.98
C ASP A 66 16.77 0.83 1.59
N LEU A 67 16.78 1.89 2.38
CA LEU A 67 16.03 3.12 2.13
C LEU A 67 16.50 3.82 0.84
N ASN A 68 17.81 3.93 0.65
CA ASN A 68 18.41 4.58 -0.53
C ASN A 68 18.03 3.85 -1.83
N ARG A 69 17.87 2.53 -1.78
CA ARG A 69 17.38 1.74 -2.92
C ARG A 69 15.99 2.19 -3.37
N PHE A 70 15.09 2.49 -2.43
CA PHE A 70 13.74 2.98 -2.77
C PHE A 70 13.74 4.47 -3.14
N LYS A 71 14.58 5.29 -2.51
CA LYS A 71 14.76 6.72 -2.89
C LYS A 71 15.25 6.87 -4.33
N ALA A 72 16.10 5.97 -4.80
CA ALA A 72 16.62 5.97 -6.17
C ALA A 72 15.54 5.77 -7.26
N LEU A 73 14.32 5.33 -6.90
CA LEU A 73 13.22 5.15 -7.85
C LEU A 73 12.63 6.48 -8.35
N GLY A 74 12.91 7.59 -7.68
CA GLY A 74 12.40 8.92 -8.06
C GLY A 74 10.89 9.11 -7.81
N LEU A 75 10.26 8.18 -7.09
CA LEU A 75 8.87 8.30 -6.65
C LEU A 75 8.78 9.21 -5.41
N PRO A 76 7.63 9.88 -5.19
CA PRO A 76 7.33 10.50 -3.91
C PRO A 76 7.53 9.48 -2.78
N LEU A 77 8.30 9.87 -1.76
CA LEU A 77 8.60 9.00 -0.62
C LEU A 77 8.39 9.77 0.69
N LEU A 78 7.65 9.15 1.62
CA LEU A 78 7.42 9.64 2.98
C LEU A 78 7.98 8.64 3.98
N GLU A 79 8.70 9.13 5.00
CA GLU A 79 9.21 8.31 6.10
C GLU A 79 8.39 8.59 7.37
N LEU A 80 7.90 7.53 8.02
CA LEU A 80 7.06 7.60 9.22
C LEU A 80 7.64 6.73 10.33
N GLU A 81 7.83 7.35 11.50
CA GLU A 81 8.04 6.67 12.76
C GLU A 81 6.70 6.52 13.48
N ILE A 82 6.23 5.28 13.64
CA ILE A 82 4.90 4.96 14.16
C ILE A 82 5.03 4.40 15.58
N THR A 83 4.14 4.86 16.45
CA THR A 83 3.87 4.29 17.77
C THR A 83 2.36 4.22 17.96
N LYS A 84 1.91 3.51 19.00
CA LYS A 84 0.48 3.41 19.34
C LYS A 84 -0.13 4.78 19.65
N GLU A 85 0.66 5.67 20.24
CA GLU A 85 0.25 7.01 20.68
C GLU A 85 0.17 8.00 19.51
N ASN A 86 0.96 7.81 18.45
CA ASN A 86 1.05 8.75 17.33
C ASN A 86 0.37 8.24 16.04
N LEU A 87 -0.17 7.02 16.04
CA LEU A 87 -0.71 6.33 14.86
C LEU A 87 -1.68 7.20 14.05
N SER A 88 -2.67 7.83 14.71
CA SER A 88 -3.65 8.68 14.04
C SER A 88 -2.99 9.88 13.36
N ALA A 89 -2.06 10.55 14.05
CA ALA A 89 -1.35 11.70 13.50
C ALA A 89 -0.43 11.31 12.33
N GLN A 90 0.22 10.14 12.38
CA GLN A 90 1.02 9.64 11.26
C GLN A 90 0.15 9.22 10.07
N ALA A 91 -1.03 8.66 10.32
CA ALA A 91 -1.99 8.36 9.27
C ALA A 91 -2.50 9.64 8.58
N GLU A 92 -2.81 10.70 9.34
CA GLU A 92 -3.20 12.00 8.76
C GLU A 92 -2.09 12.57 7.85
N LYS A 93 -0.83 12.50 8.28
CA LYS A 93 0.32 12.89 7.45
C LYS A 93 0.43 12.03 6.19
N ALA A 94 0.24 10.71 6.31
CA ALA A 94 0.24 9.80 5.16
C ALA A 94 -0.86 10.17 4.15
N ILE A 95 -2.07 10.48 4.64
CA ILE A 95 -3.20 10.88 3.79
C ILE A 95 -2.91 12.19 3.06
N ALA A 96 -2.39 13.20 3.77
CA ALA A 96 -2.01 14.48 3.18
C ALA A 96 -0.95 14.28 2.09
N PHE A 97 0.09 13.50 2.38
CA PHE A 97 1.13 13.15 1.41
C PHE A 97 0.55 12.46 0.16
N CYS A 98 -0.33 11.48 0.34
CA CYS A 98 -0.95 10.78 -0.79
C CYS A 98 -1.72 11.75 -1.70
N LYS A 99 -2.47 12.69 -1.13
CA LYS A 99 -3.24 13.67 -1.90
C LYS A 99 -2.36 14.75 -2.55
N GLU A 100 -1.42 15.30 -1.80
CA GLU A 100 -0.65 16.48 -2.21
C GLU A 100 0.60 16.15 -3.04
N LYS A 101 1.25 15.01 -2.77
CA LYS A 101 2.52 14.63 -3.40
C LYS A 101 2.36 13.49 -4.40
N CYS A 102 1.46 12.55 -4.14
CA CYS A 102 1.22 11.41 -5.03
C CYS A 102 0.05 11.63 -5.99
N GLY A 103 -0.73 12.70 -5.80
CA GLY A 103 -1.89 13.02 -6.63
C GLY A 103 -3.05 12.05 -6.46
N CYS A 104 -3.17 11.37 -5.31
CA CYS A 104 -4.28 10.46 -5.07
C CYS A 104 -5.60 11.22 -4.92
N HIS A 105 -6.61 10.85 -5.71
CA HIS A 105 -7.92 11.52 -5.73
C HIS A 105 -8.94 10.92 -4.77
N GLY A 106 -8.61 9.80 -4.09
CA GLY A 106 -9.52 9.16 -3.14
C GLY A 106 -10.68 8.42 -3.80
N LEU A 107 -10.51 8.01 -5.06
CA LEU A 107 -11.55 7.39 -5.88
C LEU A 107 -11.67 5.89 -5.67
N TRP A 108 -10.77 5.28 -4.90
CA TRP A 108 -10.82 3.85 -4.66
C TRP A 108 -11.96 3.54 -3.69
N LYS A 109 -12.95 2.80 -4.19
CA LYS A 109 -14.02 2.20 -3.39
C LYS A 109 -13.92 0.69 -3.50
N LEU A 110 -14.12 0.01 -2.38
CA LEU A 110 -14.16 -1.46 -2.35
C LEU A 110 -15.23 -2.03 -3.28
N GLU A 111 -16.36 -1.32 -3.44
CA GLU A 111 -17.44 -1.67 -4.37
C GLU A 111 -16.93 -1.84 -5.80
N ASN A 112 -16.05 -0.95 -6.27
CA ASN A 112 -15.46 -1.04 -7.61
C ASN A 112 -14.56 -2.27 -7.76
N PHE A 113 -13.91 -2.71 -6.68
CA PHE A 113 -13.02 -3.87 -6.71
C PHE A 113 -13.78 -5.19 -6.82
N ILE A 114 -14.99 -5.32 -6.27
CA ILE A 114 -15.77 -6.56 -6.35
C ILE A 114 -16.06 -6.90 -7.81
N ASP A 115 -16.58 -5.94 -8.56
CA ASP A 115 -16.94 -6.14 -9.97
C ASP A 115 -15.70 -6.48 -10.81
N GLU A 116 -14.57 -5.81 -10.55
CA GLU A 116 -13.30 -6.09 -11.21
C GLU A 116 -12.77 -7.49 -10.89
N ALA A 117 -12.75 -7.88 -9.61
CA ALA A 117 -12.28 -9.19 -9.18
C ALA A 117 -13.16 -10.32 -9.74
N VAL A 118 -14.49 -10.13 -9.76
CA VAL A 118 -15.43 -11.08 -10.38
C VAL A 118 -15.16 -11.20 -11.88
N ALA A 119 -14.93 -10.08 -12.57
CA ALA A 119 -14.62 -10.10 -14.00
C ALA A 119 -13.30 -10.81 -14.30
N ASP A 120 -12.24 -10.53 -13.54
CA ASP A 120 -10.92 -11.15 -13.72
C ASP A 120 -10.97 -12.66 -13.38
N ILE A 121 -11.68 -13.08 -12.32
CA ILE A 121 -11.88 -14.50 -12.01
C ILE A 121 -12.62 -15.20 -13.16
N ARG A 122 -13.70 -14.61 -13.68
CA ARG A 122 -14.45 -15.18 -14.81
C ARG A 122 -13.58 -15.30 -16.07
N ALA A 123 -12.74 -14.31 -16.35
CA ALA A 123 -11.83 -14.35 -17.49
C ALA A 123 -10.75 -15.44 -17.34
N GLN A 124 -10.25 -15.64 -16.11
CA GLN A 124 -9.21 -16.64 -15.83
C GLN A 124 -9.75 -18.07 -15.79
N VAL A 125 -10.95 -18.29 -15.23
CA VAL A 125 -11.55 -19.61 -15.03
C VAL A 125 -12.36 -20.07 -16.25
N GLY A 126 -13.02 -19.13 -16.94
CA GLY A 126 -13.96 -19.46 -18.02
C GLY A 126 -15.07 -20.38 -17.51
N ASP A 127 -15.25 -21.51 -18.21
CA ASP A 127 -16.26 -22.53 -17.88
C ASP A 127 -15.72 -23.68 -17.01
N GLN A 128 -14.52 -23.54 -16.45
CA GLN A 128 -13.89 -24.59 -15.63
C GLN A 128 -14.47 -24.66 -14.22
N GLN A 129 -14.40 -25.83 -13.59
CA GLN A 129 -14.81 -26.01 -12.20
C GLN A 129 -13.69 -25.60 -11.23
N VAL A 130 -14.06 -24.91 -10.15
CA VAL A 130 -13.14 -24.46 -9.08
C VAL A 130 -13.52 -25.15 -7.77
N VAL A 131 -12.52 -25.60 -7.02
CA VAL A 131 -12.70 -26.15 -5.67
C VAL A 131 -12.24 -25.12 -4.64
N LEU A 132 -13.12 -24.78 -3.69
CA LEU A 132 -12.84 -23.89 -2.56
C LEU A 132 -12.94 -24.68 -1.25
N GLY A 133 -11.81 -24.86 -0.56
CA GLY A 133 -11.81 -25.38 0.81
C GLY A 133 -12.17 -24.25 1.79
N LEU A 134 -13.26 -24.38 2.53
CA LEU A 134 -13.76 -23.37 3.46
C LEU A 134 -13.48 -23.82 4.91
N SER A 135 -12.67 -23.05 5.64
CA SER A 135 -12.25 -23.37 7.03
C SER A 135 -12.96 -22.57 8.12
N GLY A 136 -13.81 -21.60 7.74
CA GLY A 136 -14.38 -20.60 8.64
C GLY A 136 -13.51 -19.37 8.78
#